data_AF-A0A7S3S9A6-F1
#
_entry.id   AF-A0A7S3S9A6-F1
#
_cell.length_a   1.000
_cell.length_b   1.000
_cell.length_c   1.000
_cell.angle_alpha   90.00
_cell.angle_beta   90.00
_cell.angle_gamma   90.00
#
_symmetry.space_group_name_H-M   'P 1'
#
loop_
_entity.id
_entity.type
_entity.pdbx_description
1 polymer ?
#
loop_
_entity_poly.entity_id
_entity_poly.type
_entity_poly.pdbx_seq_one_letter_code
_entity_poly.pdbx_strand_id
1 'polypeptide(L)'
;QPMESLHLILVTNKASNILEDLETLRLLAKVVQDCCQIQVNEELVLKNAFDIVFAFDEVISFGHRESVTLSQIKTYTEMDSHEEKLHQMIEQSKINEARETAKKKQ
;
A
#
# COMPACT_ATOMS: atom_id res chain seq x y z
N GLN A 1 7.50 5.81 -18.98
CA GLN A 1 7.44 4.36 -19.23
C GLN A 1 6.20 4.07 -20.09
N PRO A 2 6.36 3.57 -21.31
CA PRO A 2 5.22 3.21 -22.15
C PRO A 2 4.47 2.01 -21.55
N MET A 3 3.14 2.08 -21.56
CA MET A 3 2.20 1.08 -21.07
C MET A 3 1.09 0.90 -22.11
N GLU A 4 1.40 0.20 -23.21
CA GLU A 4 0.51 0.08 -24.37
C GLU A 4 0.10 1.44 -24.96
N SER A 5 -1.18 1.82 -24.85
CA SER A 5 -1.72 3.11 -25.30
C SER A 5 -1.50 4.25 -24.29
N LEU A 6 -1.03 3.94 -23.09
CA LEU A 6 -0.82 4.89 -22.00
C LEU A 6 0.67 5.11 -21.72
N HIS A 7 0.97 6.21 -21.02
CA HIS A 7 2.32 6.53 -20.57
C HIS A 7 2.31 6.81 -19.08
N LEU A 8 3.14 6.08 -18.34
CA LEU A 8 3.43 6.39 -16.94
C LEU A 8 4.60 7.37 -16.86
N ILE A 9 4.40 8.48 -16.16
CA ILE A 9 5.37 9.55 -16.00
C ILE A 9 5.68 9.71 -14.51
N LEU A 10 6.97 9.78 -14.17
CA LEU A 10 7.45 10.12 -12.84
C LEU A 10 8.11 11.50 -12.92
N VAL A 11 7.63 12.43 -12.10
CA VAL A 11 8.19 13.79 -12.01
C VAL A 11 9.07 13.86 -10.77
N THR A 12 10.33 14.19 -10.95
CA THR A 12 11.33 14.27 -9.86
C THR A 12 12.00 15.65 -9.85
N ASN A 13 12.86 15.87 -8.85
CA ASN A 13 13.59 17.13 -8.72
C ASN A 13 14.95 17.05 -9.45
N LYS A 14 15.58 18.18 -9.76
CA LYS A 14 16.86 18.19 -10.49
C LYS A 14 18.02 17.54 -9.72
N ALA A 15 17.91 17.42 -8.40
CA ALA A 15 18.94 16.89 -7.51
C ALA A 15 18.75 15.41 -7.17
N SER A 16 17.69 14.76 -7.65
CA SER A 16 17.40 13.36 -7.33
C SER A 16 18.32 12.42 -8.07
N ASN A 17 18.48 11.22 -7.52
CA ASN A 17 19.27 10.19 -8.16
C ASN A 17 18.48 9.56 -9.30
N ILE A 18 18.81 9.92 -10.55
CA ILE A 18 18.12 9.45 -11.74
C ILE A 18 18.09 7.91 -11.89
N LEU A 19 19.09 7.20 -11.35
CA LEU A 19 19.09 5.73 -11.39
C LEU A 19 18.03 5.15 -10.46
N GLU A 20 17.91 5.72 -9.26
CA GLU A 20 16.88 5.36 -8.29
C GLU A 20 15.48 5.74 -8.78
N ASP A 21 15.34 6.92 -9.38
CA ASP A 21 14.08 7.36 -10.00
C ASP A 21 13.65 6.41 -11.12
N LEU A 22 14.60 5.94 -11.95
CA LEU A 22 14.33 4.99 -13.02
C LEU A 22 13.91 3.62 -12.47
N GLU A 23 14.54 3.14 -11.40
CA GLU A 23 14.11 1.93 -10.71
C GLU A 23 12.72 2.07 -10.11
N THR A 24 12.43 3.21 -9.51
CA THR A 24 11.11 3.55 -8.96
C THR A 24 10.05 3.54 -10.05
N LEU A 25 10.31 4.20 -11.19
CA LEU A 25 9.41 4.20 -12.34
C LEU A 25 9.15 2.79 -12.89
N ARG A 26 10.18 1.94 -12.93
CA ARG A 26 10.03 0.53 -13.33
C ARG A 26 9.19 -0.27 -12.33
N LEU A 27 9.35 -0.03 -11.04
CA LEU A 27 8.56 -0.68 -9.99
C LEU A 27 7.09 -0.25 -10.07
N LEU A 28 6.82 1.05 -10.17
CA LEU A 28 5.46 1.59 -10.33
C LEU A 28 4.77 1.01 -11.56
N ALA A 29 5.47 0.88 -12.69
CA ALA A 29 4.91 0.26 -13.89
C ALA A 29 4.51 -1.21 -13.68
N LYS A 30 5.32 -1.98 -12.94
CA LYS A 30 4.97 -3.36 -12.56
C LYS A 30 3.77 -3.41 -11.65
N VAL A 31 3.66 -2.49 -10.68
CA VAL A 31 2.50 -2.38 -9.79
C VAL A 31 1.22 -2.13 -10.60
N VAL A 32 1.23 -1.17 -11.53
CA VAL A 32 0.06 -0.89 -12.38
C VAL A 32 -0.34 -2.11 -13.21
N GLN A 33 0.63 -2.84 -13.79
CA GLN A 33 0.37 -4.07 -14.53
C GLN A 33 -0.22 -5.18 -13.64
N ASP A 34 0.25 -5.28 -12.40
CA ASP A 34 -0.26 -6.27 -11.45
C ASP A 34 -1.71 -5.96 -11.04
N CYS A 35 -2.03 -4.68 -10.77
CA CYS A 35 -3.38 -4.23 -10.44
C CYS A 35 -4.36 -4.33 -11.62
N CYS A 36 -3.95 -3.92 -12.82
CA CYS A 36 -4.82 -3.91 -14.02
C CYS A 36 -4.89 -5.26 -14.75
N GLN A 37 -4.09 -6.25 -14.35
CA GLN A 37 -3.97 -7.55 -15.01
C GLN A 37 -3.43 -7.42 -16.45
N ILE A 38 -3.63 -8.45 -17.29
CA ILE A 38 -2.92 -8.71 -18.56
C ILE A 38 -2.81 -7.52 -19.53
N GLN A 39 -3.72 -6.53 -19.48
CA GLN A 39 -3.68 -5.32 -20.30
C GLN A 39 -3.96 -4.07 -19.49
N VAL A 40 -3.26 -2.98 -19.82
CA VAL A 40 -3.42 -1.67 -19.16
C VAL A 40 -4.16 -0.72 -20.09
N ASN A 41 -5.43 -0.47 -19.78
CA ASN A 41 -6.28 0.49 -20.50
C ASN A 41 -6.92 1.48 -19.50
N GLU A 42 -7.51 2.56 -20.02
CA GLU A 42 -8.07 3.65 -19.20
C GLU A 42 -9.20 3.17 -18.26
N GLU A 43 -10.08 2.29 -18.75
CA GLU A 43 -11.19 1.76 -17.96
C GLU A 43 -10.71 0.93 -16.76
N LEU A 44 -9.70 0.06 -16.97
CA LEU A 44 -9.13 -0.77 -15.91
C LEU A 44 -8.32 0.06 -14.91
N VAL A 45 -7.60 1.08 -15.38
CA VAL A 45 -6.90 2.01 -14.48
C VAL A 45 -7.90 2.75 -13.59
N LEU A 46 -9.02 3.21 -14.15
CA LEU A 46 -10.05 3.88 -13.37
C LEU A 46 -10.73 2.92 -12.39
N LYS A 47 -11.02 1.69 -12.82
CA LYS A 47 -11.65 0.65 -11.99
C LYS A 47 -10.78 0.25 -10.79
N ASN A 48 -9.48 0.13 -10.99
CA ASN A 48 -8.52 -0.28 -9.94
C ASN A 48 -7.76 0.93 -9.35
N ALA A 49 -8.30 2.15 -9.49
CA ALA A 49 -7.58 3.37 -9.12
C ALA A 49 -7.15 3.38 -7.64
N PHE A 50 -8.00 2.91 -6.72
CA PHE A 50 -7.68 2.84 -5.30
C PHE A 50 -6.56 1.83 -5.00
N ASP A 51 -6.61 0.64 -5.61
CA ASP A 51 -5.57 -0.38 -5.42
C ASP A 51 -4.21 0.13 -5.93
N ILE A 52 -4.20 0.84 -7.07
CA ILE A 52 -3.00 1.47 -7.61
C ILE A 52 -2.47 2.55 -6.66
N VAL A 53 -3.35 3.41 -6.14
CA VAL A 53 -2.97 4.49 -5.21
C VAL A 53 -2.40 3.93 -3.92
N PHE A 54 -3.03 2.93 -3.32
CA PHE A 54 -2.52 2.30 -2.10
C PHE A 54 -1.17 1.61 -2.34
N ALA A 55 -1.04 0.86 -3.42
CA ALA A 55 0.23 0.23 -3.76
C ALA A 55 1.33 1.25 -4.09
N PHE A 56 0.98 2.45 -4.59
CA PHE A 56 1.95 3.52 -4.84
C PHE A 56 2.45 4.17 -3.55
N ASP A 57 1.61 4.30 -2.53
CA ASP A 57 2.00 4.84 -1.21
C ASP A 57 3.07 3.96 -0.54
N GLU A 58 2.96 2.64 -0.70
CA GLU A 58 3.97 1.67 -0.24
C GLU A 58 5.29 1.75 -1.01
N VAL A 59 5.30 2.28 -2.24
CA VAL A 59 6.53 2.44 -3.06
C VAL A 59 7.22 3.76 -2.76
N ILE A 60 6.44 4.84 -2.56
CA ILE A 60 6.95 6.18 -2.31
C ILE A 60 6.26 6.75 -1.07
N SER A 61 6.99 6.82 0.03
CA SER A 61 6.52 7.41 1.28
C SER A 61 7.26 8.72 1.56
N PHE A 62 6.50 9.77 1.90
CA PHE A 62 7.04 11.12 2.16
C PHE A 62 7.98 11.67 1.07
N GLY A 63 7.81 11.25 -0.19
CA GLY A 63 8.64 11.67 -1.32
C GLY A 63 9.97 10.91 -1.44
N HIS A 64 10.16 9.86 -0.64
CA HIS A 64 11.31 8.96 -0.70
C HIS A 64 10.88 7.58 -1.20
N ARG A 65 11.75 6.94 -1.98
CA ARG A 65 11.55 5.56 -2.40
C ARG A 65 11.71 4.64 -1.19
N GLU A 66 10.77 3.74 -1.00
CA GLU A 66 10.88 2.66 -0.04
C GLU A 66 11.59 1.44 -0.65
N SER A 67 12.41 0.75 0.15
CA SER A 67 13.15 -0.43 -0.29
C SER A 67 12.26 -1.69 -0.21
N VAL A 68 11.23 -1.72 -1.05
CA VAL A 68 10.21 -2.78 -1.07
C VAL A 68 10.18 -3.56 -2.38
N THR A 69 9.80 -4.83 -2.29
CA THR A 69 9.51 -5.69 -3.44
C THR A 69 8.02 -5.71 -3.76
N LEU A 70 7.66 -6.10 -4.98
CA LEU A 70 6.26 -6.27 -5.37
C LEU A 70 5.48 -7.22 -4.44
N SER A 71 6.14 -8.27 -3.92
CA SER A 71 5.50 -9.18 -2.97
C SER A 71 5.20 -8.50 -1.63
N GLN A 72 6.13 -7.67 -1.13
CA GLN A 72 5.93 -6.95 0.13
C GLN A 72 4.83 -5.91 0.00
N ILE A 73 4.79 -5.18 -1.12
CA ILE A 73 3.73 -4.20 -1.40
C ILE A 73 2.35 -4.86 -1.30
N LYS A 74 2.16 -6.06 -1.88
CA LYS A 74 0.91 -6.81 -1.77
C LYS A 74 0.55 -7.10 -0.32
N THR A 75 1.49 -7.65 0.44
CA THR A 75 1.28 -7.98 1.86
C THR A 75 0.98 -6.73 2.70
N TYR A 76 1.62 -5.59 2.43
CA TYR A 76 1.35 -4.35 3.16
C TYR A 76 -0.02 -3.76 2.79
N THR A 77 -0.41 -3.90 1.53
CA THR A 77 -1.73 -3.48 1.04
C THR A 77 -2.88 -4.32 1.65
N GLU A 78 -2.61 -5.53 2.14
CA GLU A 78 -3.60 -6.32 2.91
C GLU A 78 -3.92 -5.67 4.27
N MET A 79 -3.05 -4.79 4.78
CA MET A 79 -3.18 -4.08 6.05
C MET A 79 -3.44 -5.02 7.25
N ASP A 80 -3.01 -6.27 7.18
CA ASP A 80 -3.18 -7.26 8.24
C ASP A 80 -2.06 -7.15 9.28
N SER A 81 -2.28 -6.30 10.29
CA SER A 81 -1.33 -6.12 11.40
C SER A 81 -1.59 -7.09 12.56
N HIS A 82 -0.63 -7.98 12.83
CA HIS A 82 -0.63 -8.83 14.02
C HIS A 82 -0.61 -8.02 15.34
N GLU A 83 0.11 -6.90 15.34
CA GLU A 83 0.21 -6.03 16.51
C GLU A 83 -1.14 -5.37 16.82
N GLU A 84 -1.86 -4.92 15.78
CA GLU A 84 -3.20 -4.37 15.93
C GLU A 84 -4.18 -5.42 16.47
N LYS A 85 -4.17 -6.64 15.91
CA LYS A 85 -4.99 -7.76 16.39
C LYS A 85 -4.73 -8.06 17.87
N LEU A 86 -3.46 -8.10 18.28
CA LEU A 86 -3.08 -8.31 19.68
C LEU A 86 -3.59 -7.17 20.58
N HIS A 87 -3.46 -5.92 20.11
CA HIS A 87 -3.92 -4.74 20.85
C HIS A 87 -5.45 -4.80 21.10
N GLN A 88 -6.22 -5.12 20.07
CA GLN A 88 -7.67 -5.30 20.17
C GLN A 88 -8.07 -6.40 21.15
N MET A 89 -7.34 -7.54 21.17
CA MET A 89 -7.59 -8.62 22.15
C MET A 89 -7.37 -8.16 23.59
N ILE A 90 -6.30 -7.40 23.84
CA ILE A 90 -5.98 -6.88 25.18
C ILE A 90 -7.06 -5.88 25.64
N GLU A 91 -7.47 -4.98 24.75
CA GLU A 91 -8.53 -4.01 25.04
C GLU A 91 -9.86 -4.71 25.37
N GLN A 92 -10.24 -5.70 24.56
CA GLN A 92 -11.44 -6.48 24.79
C GLN A 92 -11.40 -7.24 26.12
N SER A 93 -10.24 -7.79 26.52
CA SER A 93 -10.06 -8.44 27.81
C SER A 93 -10.30 -7.46 28.97
N LYS A 94 -9.71 -6.25 28.89
CA LYS A 94 -9.89 -5.20 29.91
C LYS A 94 -11.35 -4.77 30.03
N ILE A 95 -12.07 -4.63 28.92
CA ILE A 95 -13.50 -4.29 28.90
C ILE A 95 -14.32 -5.40 29.58
N ASN A 96 -14.00 -6.67 29.29
CA ASN A 96 -14.69 -7.81 29.88
C ASN A 96 -14.45 -7.91 31.39
N GLU A 97 -13.21 -7.72 31.85
CA GLU A 97 -12.86 -7.69 33.27
C GLU A 97 -13.57 -6.57 34.02
N ALA A 98 -13.65 -5.38 33.43
CA ALA A 98 -14.38 -4.25 34.00
C ALA A 98 -15.89 -4.53 34.12
N ARG A 99 -16.50 -5.13 33.09
CA ARG A 99 -17.92 -5.52 33.09
C ARG A 99 -18.23 -6.57 34.15
N GLU A 100 -17.38 -7.59 34.30
CA GLU A 100 -17.56 -8.63 35.32
C GLU A 100 -17.40 -8.08 36.73
N THR A 101 -16.45 -7.15 36.94
CA THR A 101 -16.28 -6.47 38.23
C THR A 101 -17.48 -5.58 38.58
N ALA A 102 -18.07 -4.90 37.60
CA ALA A 102 -19.26 -4.09 37.80
C ALA A 102 -20.48 -4.94 38.20
N LYS A 103 -20.69 -6.08 37.54
CA LYS A 103 -21.77 -7.04 37.90
C LYS A 103 -21.60 -7.61 39.31
N LYS A 104 -20.37 -7.87 39.75
CA LYS A 104 -20.09 -8.40 41.10
C LYS A 104 -20.27 -7.36 42.22
N LYS A 105 -20.26 -6.07 41.88
CA LYS A 105 -20.46 -4.96 42.83
C LYS A 105 -21.91 -4.49 42.91
N GLN A 106 -22.80 -5.05 42.09
CA GLN A 106 -24.23 -4.75 42.05
C GLN A 106 -25.02 -5.86 42.75
#